data_AF-A0A956Z9S7-F1
#
_entry.id   AF-A0A956Z9S7-F1
#
_cell.length_a   1.000
_cell.length_b   1.000
_cell.length_c   1.000
_cell.angle_alpha   90.00
_cell.angle_beta   90.00
_cell.angle_gamma   90.00
#
_symmetry.space_group_name_H-M   'P 1'
#
loop_
_entity.id
_entity.type
_entity.pdbx_description
1 polymer ?
#
loop_
_entity_poly.entity_id
_entity_poly.type
_entity_poly.pdbx_seq_one_letter_code
_entity_poly.pdbx_strand_id
1 'polypeptide(L)'
;MIGKRNRPVSKGIYFLSLFAALLLVGFHADVFSETRSIDPGETFQYQGQVKCNACAPCPECPDVADAGAASYGPAGLQPEVVCSKTVSRVGNAQAVVNSTVPGQTVCMEPGTYNFNVAFYPRPGVHIYCKPGAKLVFDGGDQEGVRFNTNVSDAILEGCEITGGWDGVKVTGDSNIVRNNYIHGNRYNGILITAASQNIIEGNRIERNGTRCFDKAWGGDSPRHCHDIYLSNPKGYCDNMSGNRVLNNYLGPSTGAGVNFNGEPCPGYYIEGTIVEGNKFVDVNIGIALWHGTRYTVIKNNSFSIQSPPASNMVDTLKVAISVWGGAAKEPIMSGNTFRLKSGYREFSRD
;
A
#
# COMPACT_ATOMS: atom_id res chain seq x y z
N MET A 1 32.43 59.69 11.42
CA MET A 1 31.37 60.64 11.86
C MET A 1 30.50 60.99 10.67
N ILE A 2 29.24 60.54 10.77
CA ILE A 2 27.98 61.01 10.20
C ILE A 2 28.05 62.08 9.08
N GLY A 3 27.53 61.72 7.90
CA GLY A 3 27.18 62.65 6.82
C GLY A 3 26.03 62.10 5.97
N LYS A 4 24.80 62.50 6.32
CA LYS A 4 23.52 62.10 5.69
C LYS A 4 23.44 62.54 4.22
N ARG A 5 22.87 61.70 3.35
CA ARG A 5 22.27 62.13 2.07
C ARG A 5 20.84 61.60 1.95
N ASN A 6 19.93 62.54 1.69
CA ASN A 6 18.50 62.37 1.44
C ASN A 6 18.22 61.63 0.12
N ARG A 7 17.15 60.82 0.10
CA ARG A 7 16.40 60.49 -1.11
C ARG A 7 14.89 60.55 -0.83
N PRO A 8 14.08 60.89 -1.86
CA PRO A 8 12.70 61.35 -1.68
C PRO A 8 11.68 60.22 -1.61
N VAL A 9 10.54 60.56 -1.02
CA VAL A 9 9.32 59.79 -0.84
C VAL A 9 8.55 59.74 -2.17
N SER A 10 8.22 58.56 -2.68
CA SER A 10 7.15 58.38 -3.66
C SER A 10 5.90 57.82 -2.98
N LYS A 11 4.78 58.51 -3.22
CA LYS A 11 3.44 58.18 -2.77
C LYS A 11 2.76 57.29 -3.81
N GLY A 12 2.02 56.28 -3.37
CA GLY A 12 1.01 55.54 -4.14
C GLY A 12 0.13 54.79 -3.14
N ILE A 13 -0.91 55.42 -2.59
CA ILE A 13 -2.32 55.29 -2.98
C ILE A 13 -2.76 53.82 -3.00
N TYR A 14 -3.24 53.33 -1.86
CA TYR A 14 -4.10 52.15 -1.76
C TYR A 14 -5.55 52.62 -1.78
N PHE A 15 -6.31 52.16 -2.78
CA PHE A 15 -7.76 52.37 -2.84
C PHE A 15 -8.45 51.35 -1.92
N LEU A 16 -9.18 51.89 -0.93
CA LEU A 16 -10.22 51.21 -0.18
C LEU A 16 -11.43 50.96 -1.09
N SER A 17 -12.01 49.76 -1.02
CA SER A 17 -13.45 49.61 -1.17
C SER A 17 -13.93 48.47 -0.27
N LEU A 18 -14.54 48.90 0.82
CA LEU A 18 -15.32 48.15 1.79
C LEU A 18 -16.74 48.00 1.22
N PHE A 19 -17.31 46.78 1.19
CA PHE A 19 -18.76 46.59 1.37
C PHE A 19 -19.03 45.18 1.88
N ALA A 20 -19.63 45.13 3.06
CA ALA A 20 -20.21 43.96 3.68
C ALA A 20 -21.63 43.75 3.15
N ALA A 21 -22.04 42.49 2.97
CA ALA A 21 -23.44 42.10 3.07
C ALA A 21 -23.55 40.66 3.57
N LEU A 22 -24.15 40.56 4.75
CA LEU A 22 -24.62 39.36 5.43
C LEU A 22 -25.77 38.73 4.61
N LEU A 23 -25.75 37.42 4.41
CA LEU A 23 -26.98 36.65 4.14
C LEU A 23 -26.78 35.20 4.61
N LEU A 24 -27.45 34.88 5.71
CA LEU A 24 -27.79 33.51 6.10
C LEU A 24 -28.55 32.84 4.94
N VAL A 25 -28.10 31.66 4.51
CA VAL A 25 -28.97 30.68 3.85
C VAL A 25 -28.68 29.33 4.48
N GLY A 26 -29.72 28.74 5.05
CA GLY A 26 -29.66 27.53 5.85
C GLY A 26 -29.32 26.28 5.06
N PHE A 27 -28.75 25.31 5.78
CA PHE A 27 -28.66 23.92 5.35
C PHE A 27 -30.08 23.37 5.10
N HIS A 28 -30.40 23.08 3.84
CA HIS A 28 -31.43 22.10 3.50
C HIS A 28 -30.72 20.77 3.25
N ALA A 29 -31.04 19.80 4.10
CA ALA A 29 -30.74 18.41 3.84
C ALA A 29 -31.74 17.91 2.79
N ASP A 30 -31.31 17.82 1.54
CA ASP A 30 -32.08 17.14 0.51
C ASP A 30 -31.97 15.62 0.75
N VAL A 31 -33.01 15.09 1.37
CA VAL A 31 -33.29 13.66 1.42
C VAL A 31 -33.78 13.24 0.04
N PHE A 32 -32.86 12.79 -0.82
CA PHE A 32 -33.25 12.03 -2.00
C PHE A 32 -33.50 10.57 -1.60
N SER A 33 -34.78 10.23 -1.40
CA SER A 33 -35.22 8.84 -1.39
C SER A 33 -35.43 8.36 -2.84
N GLU A 34 -34.40 7.80 -3.47
CA GLU A 34 -34.61 6.94 -4.63
C GLU A 34 -34.76 5.50 -4.15
N THR A 35 -36.00 5.07 -3.95
CA THR A 35 -36.35 3.64 -3.93
C THR A 35 -36.26 3.10 -5.36
N ARG A 36 -35.16 2.44 -5.71
CA ARG A 36 -35.14 1.53 -6.88
C ARG A 36 -35.43 0.10 -6.43
N SER A 37 -36.51 -0.43 -6.98
CA SER A 37 -36.85 -1.85 -6.95
C SER A 37 -35.73 -2.66 -7.59
N ILE A 38 -35.09 -3.53 -6.81
CA ILE A 38 -34.17 -4.56 -7.31
C ILE A 38 -34.99 -5.82 -7.56
N ASP A 39 -34.96 -6.33 -8.79
CA ASP A 39 -35.55 -7.62 -9.15
C ASP A 39 -34.92 -8.76 -8.32
N PRO A 40 -35.69 -9.56 -7.58
CA PRO A 40 -35.19 -10.73 -6.87
C PRO A 40 -35.26 -11.93 -7.82
N GLY A 41 -34.14 -12.27 -8.48
CA GLY A 41 -34.24 -13.22 -9.58
C GLY A 41 -33.04 -14.06 -9.97
N GLU A 42 -31.90 -14.07 -9.26
CA GLU A 42 -30.84 -15.07 -9.53
C GLU A 42 -30.15 -15.53 -8.24
N THR A 43 -30.61 -16.67 -7.72
CA THR A 43 -29.88 -17.46 -6.72
C THR A 43 -28.78 -18.28 -7.41
N PHE A 44 -27.52 -17.89 -7.26
CA PHE A 44 -26.40 -18.78 -7.52
C PHE A 44 -26.15 -19.64 -6.27
N GLN A 45 -26.49 -20.94 -6.35
CA GLN A 45 -26.11 -21.90 -5.32
C GLN A 45 -24.64 -22.29 -5.49
N TYR A 46 -23.79 -21.83 -4.58
CA TYR A 46 -22.44 -22.35 -4.42
C TYR A 46 -22.51 -23.61 -3.54
N GLN A 47 -22.47 -24.79 -4.16
CA GLN A 47 -22.30 -26.07 -3.44
C GLN A 47 -20.85 -26.53 -3.53
N GLY A 48 -20.08 -26.22 -2.49
CA GLY A 48 -18.72 -26.72 -2.31
C GLY A 48 -18.37 -26.80 -0.83
N GLN A 49 -18.93 -27.77 -0.11
CA GLN A 49 -18.42 -28.12 1.22
C GLN A 49 -17.23 -29.06 1.08
N VAL A 50 -16.01 -28.54 1.24
CA VAL A 50 -14.84 -29.37 1.53
C VAL A 50 -14.79 -29.56 3.05
N LYS A 51 -15.17 -30.76 3.52
CA LYS A 51 -14.98 -31.14 4.92
C LYS A 51 -13.49 -31.41 5.16
N CYS A 52 -12.82 -30.51 5.88
CA CYS A 52 -11.51 -30.79 6.46
C CYS A 52 -11.70 -31.66 7.71
N ASN A 53 -11.15 -32.88 7.70
CA ASN A 53 -11.07 -33.73 8.89
C ASN A 53 -10.11 -33.09 9.91
N ALA A 54 -10.50 -33.14 11.18
CA ALA A 54 -9.81 -32.51 12.31
C ALA A 54 -8.37 -33.03 12.48
N CYS A 55 -7.42 -32.11 12.59
CA CYS A 55 -6.09 -32.39 13.15
C CYS A 55 -6.10 -32.01 14.65
N ALA A 56 -5.54 -32.90 15.47
CA ALA A 56 -5.38 -32.74 16.93
C ALA A 56 -4.55 -31.50 17.31
N PRO A 57 -4.72 -30.96 18.53
CA PRO A 57 -4.01 -29.75 18.97
C PRO A 57 -2.51 -29.99 19.16
N CYS A 58 -1.68 -29.17 18.52
CA CYS A 58 -0.23 -29.15 18.74
C CYS A 58 0.09 -28.15 19.87
N PRO A 59 0.87 -28.53 20.90
CA PRO A 59 1.32 -27.59 21.92
C PRO A 59 2.49 -26.75 21.40
N GLU A 60 2.38 -25.43 21.59
CA GLU A 60 3.45 -24.42 21.58
C GLU A 60 4.38 -24.40 20.35
N CYS A 61 4.03 -23.56 19.37
CA CYS A 61 5.01 -23.09 18.39
C CYS A 61 5.94 -22.07 19.06
N PRO A 62 7.27 -22.30 19.12
CA PRO A 62 8.20 -21.30 19.61
C PRO A 62 8.21 -20.08 18.70
N ASP A 63 8.37 -18.89 19.29
CA ASP A 63 8.53 -17.62 18.58
C ASP A 63 9.55 -17.77 17.46
N VAL A 64 9.13 -17.43 16.24
CA VAL A 64 9.96 -17.50 15.04
C VAL A 64 11.03 -16.41 15.18
N ALA A 65 12.20 -16.79 15.66
CA ALA A 65 13.37 -15.92 15.68
C ALA A 65 13.58 -15.31 14.28
N ASP A 66 13.84 -14.00 14.26
CA ASP A 66 14.17 -13.19 13.07
C ASP A 66 15.32 -13.86 12.28
N ALA A 67 14.97 -14.78 11.37
CA ALA A 67 15.86 -15.23 10.33
C ALA A 67 16.05 -14.03 9.39
N GLY A 68 17.05 -13.20 9.70
CA GLY A 68 17.28 -11.92 9.05
C GLY A 68 17.29 -12.07 7.53
N ALA A 69 16.48 -11.26 6.84
CA ALA A 69 16.47 -10.96 5.40
C ALA A 69 17.12 -11.98 4.45
N ALA A 70 16.93 -13.29 4.66
CA ALA A 70 17.38 -14.30 3.72
C ALA A 70 16.54 -14.09 2.46
N SER A 71 17.18 -14.01 1.30
CA SER A 71 16.51 -13.69 0.03
C SER A 71 15.25 -14.56 -0.15
N TYR A 72 14.08 -13.93 -0.16
CA TYR A 72 12.77 -14.62 -0.17
C TYR A 72 12.38 -15.19 -1.54
N GLY A 73 13.28 -15.16 -2.52
CA GLY A 73 13.09 -15.87 -3.79
C GLY A 73 13.46 -17.35 -3.68
N PRO A 74 12.86 -18.24 -4.49
CA PRO A 74 13.42 -19.58 -4.68
C PRO A 74 14.88 -19.44 -5.08
N ALA A 75 15.75 -20.28 -4.49
CA ALA A 75 17.20 -20.31 -4.72
C ALA A 75 17.59 -20.78 -6.15
N GLY A 76 16.80 -20.42 -7.15
CA GLY A 76 17.21 -20.45 -8.55
C GLY A 76 18.29 -19.40 -8.77
N LEU A 77 19.24 -19.72 -9.64
CA LEU A 77 20.27 -18.82 -10.12
C LEU A 77 19.61 -17.59 -10.75
N GLN A 78 19.32 -16.57 -9.94
CA GLN A 78 18.96 -15.26 -10.47
C GLN A 78 20.20 -14.75 -11.21
N PRO A 79 20.05 -14.27 -12.46
CA PRO A 79 21.17 -13.73 -13.20
C PRO A 79 21.84 -12.63 -12.37
N GLU A 80 23.16 -12.63 -12.35
CA GLU A 80 23.94 -11.64 -11.61
C GLU A 80 23.54 -10.23 -12.09
N VAL A 81 23.15 -9.38 -11.13
CA VAL A 81 22.76 -8.00 -11.42
C VAL A 81 24.02 -7.18 -11.71
N VAL A 82 24.16 -6.69 -12.94
CA VAL A 82 25.29 -5.84 -13.34
C VAL A 82 25.06 -4.40 -12.90
N CYS A 83 25.94 -3.90 -12.03
CA CYS A 83 25.88 -2.55 -11.50
C CYS A 83 26.46 -1.53 -12.50
N SER A 84 25.67 -0.54 -12.93
CA SER A 84 26.18 0.60 -13.70
C SER A 84 26.82 1.65 -12.78
N LYS A 85 26.28 1.79 -11.57
CA LYS A 85 26.79 2.65 -10.50
C LYS A 85 26.63 1.98 -9.15
N THR A 86 27.43 2.45 -8.20
CA THR A 86 27.42 1.92 -6.84
C THR A 86 27.27 3.05 -5.83
N VAL A 87 26.45 2.83 -4.81
CA VAL A 87 26.36 3.68 -3.62
C VAL A 87 27.10 2.96 -2.50
N SER A 88 28.24 3.51 -2.08
CA SER A 88 29.07 2.96 -1.01
C SER A 88 29.06 3.79 0.27
N ARG A 89 28.37 4.94 0.26
CA ARG A 89 28.25 5.84 1.42
C ARG A 89 26.82 6.33 1.57
N VAL A 90 26.38 6.41 2.82
CA VAL A 90 25.00 6.75 3.18
C VAL A 90 24.54 8.10 2.63
N GLY A 91 25.43 9.12 2.66
CA GLY A 91 25.06 10.50 2.35
C GLY A 91 24.89 10.86 0.87
N ASN A 92 25.20 9.97 -0.08
CA ASN A 92 25.14 10.28 -1.51
C ASN A 92 24.17 9.42 -2.33
N ALA A 93 23.39 8.54 -1.69
CA ALA A 93 22.49 7.62 -2.40
C ALA A 93 21.56 8.33 -3.39
N GLN A 94 20.85 9.37 -2.94
CA GLN A 94 19.95 10.14 -3.81
C GLN A 94 20.70 10.87 -4.93
N ALA A 95 21.90 11.39 -4.66
CA ALA A 95 22.70 12.08 -5.67
C ALA A 95 23.17 11.12 -6.78
N VAL A 96 23.57 9.88 -6.42
CA VAL A 96 23.91 8.84 -7.39
C VAL A 96 22.70 8.55 -8.27
N VAL A 97 21.54 8.28 -7.66
CA VAL A 97 20.28 8.02 -8.39
C VAL A 97 19.90 9.17 -9.31
N ASN A 98 19.98 10.42 -8.83
CA ASN A 98 19.65 11.61 -9.63
C ASN A 98 20.53 11.76 -10.88
N SER A 99 21.78 11.28 -10.82
CA SER A 99 22.71 11.31 -11.94
C SER A 99 22.60 10.09 -12.88
N THR A 100 21.81 9.08 -12.51
CA THR A 100 21.64 7.83 -13.27
C THR A 100 20.64 8.02 -14.40
N VAL A 101 20.96 7.46 -15.56
CA VAL A 101 20.09 7.53 -16.74
C VAL A 101 19.24 6.26 -16.87
N PRO A 102 18.09 6.30 -17.58
CA PRO A 102 17.25 5.13 -17.79
C PRO A 102 18.02 3.93 -18.36
N GLY A 103 17.65 2.72 -17.94
CA GLY A 103 18.29 1.46 -18.30
C GLY A 103 19.51 1.09 -17.45
N GLN A 104 19.98 1.99 -16.58
CA GLN A 104 21.09 1.71 -15.67
C GLN A 104 20.63 1.17 -14.32
N THR A 105 21.53 0.37 -13.72
CA THR A 105 21.36 -0.15 -12.36
C THR A 105 22.23 0.61 -11.36
N VAL A 106 21.61 1.08 -10.27
CA VAL A 106 22.30 1.60 -9.08
C VAL A 106 22.31 0.51 -8.02
N CYS A 107 23.49 0.00 -7.70
CA CYS A 107 23.68 -0.97 -6.63
C CYS A 107 23.95 -0.27 -5.30
N MET A 108 23.12 -0.53 -4.30
CA MET A 108 23.34 -0.10 -2.94
C MET A 108 24.17 -1.16 -2.22
N GLU A 109 25.36 -0.78 -1.78
CA GLU A 109 26.22 -1.67 -0.99
C GLU A 109 25.59 -1.95 0.39
N PRO A 110 25.98 -3.04 1.06
CA PRO A 110 25.53 -3.32 2.42
C PRO A 110 25.79 -2.14 3.35
N GLY A 111 24.80 -1.82 4.18
CA GLY A 111 24.85 -0.63 5.03
C GLY A 111 23.46 -0.09 5.35
N THR A 112 23.40 0.82 6.31
CA THR A 112 22.15 1.50 6.70
C THR A 112 22.10 2.90 6.10
N TYR A 113 21.13 3.13 5.24
CA TYR A 113 20.92 4.40 4.55
C TYR A 113 19.80 5.17 5.24
N ASN A 114 20.17 6.20 5.98
CA ASN A 114 19.22 7.05 6.69
C ASN A 114 18.77 8.19 5.79
N PHE A 115 17.46 8.31 5.58
CA PHE A 115 16.87 9.45 4.88
C PHE A 115 15.96 10.24 5.83
N ASN A 116 16.08 11.57 5.76
CA ASN A 116 15.24 12.50 6.55
C ASN A 116 13.90 12.80 5.86
N VAL A 117 13.73 12.34 4.63
CA VAL A 117 12.53 12.42 3.79
C VAL A 117 12.40 11.09 3.07
N ALA A 118 11.68 11.02 1.94
CA ALA A 118 11.68 9.83 1.10
C ALA A 118 12.94 9.69 0.21
N PHE A 119 13.24 8.45 -0.17
CA PHE A 119 14.13 8.13 -1.28
C PHE A 119 13.34 8.11 -2.59
N TYR A 120 13.84 8.78 -3.63
CA TYR A 120 13.12 8.99 -4.88
C TYR A 120 13.82 8.31 -6.06
N PRO A 121 13.30 7.16 -6.54
CA PRO A 121 13.75 6.55 -7.79
C PRO A 121 13.57 7.49 -8.99
N ARG A 122 14.27 7.18 -10.08
CA ARG A 122 14.18 7.90 -11.36
C ARG A 122 13.54 7.01 -12.41
N PRO A 123 12.86 7.58 -13.42
CA PRO A 123 12.24 6.79 -14.49
C PRO A 123 13.25 5.86 -15.16
N GLY A 124 12.87 4.61 -15.38
CA GLY A 124 13.70 3.60 -16.04
C GLY A 124 14.96 3.19 -15.28
N VAL A 125 15.15 3.63 -14.03
CA VAL A 125 16.33 3.26 -13.23
C VAL A 125 16.02 2.06 -12.35
N HIS A 126 16.92 1.09 -12.35
CA HIS A 126 16.87 -0.05 -11.45
C HIS A 126 17.69 0.24 -10.19
N ILE A 127 17.03 0.29 -9.04
CA ILE A 127 17.65 0.34 -7.73
C ILE A 127 17.74 -1.08 -7.17
N TYR A 128 18.96 -1.56 -7.02
CA TYR A 128 19.24 -2.90 -6.51
C TYR A 128 20.00 -2.83 -5.19
N CYS A 129 19.45 -3.40 -4.13
CA CYS A 129 20.08 -3.51 -2.84
C CYS A 129 20.78 -4.86 -2.69
N LYS A 130 22.10 -4.84 -2.45
CA LYS A 130 22.82 -6.07 -2.10
C LYS A 130 22.34 -6.57 -0.72
N PRO A 131 22.45 -7.89 -0.43
CA PRO A 131 22.11 -8.43 0.88
C PRO A 131 22.76 -7.64 2.02
N GLY A 132 21.95 -7.20 2.98
CA GLY A 132 22.39 -6.35 4.09
C GLY A 132 22.32 -4.84 3.84
N ALA A 133 21.89 -4.39 2.66
CA ALA A 133 21.54 -2.99 2.43
C ALA A 133 20.15 -2.70 3.02
N LYS A 134 20.11 -1.76 3.98
CA LYS A 134 18.92 -1.35 4.72
C LYS A 134 18.62 0.11 4.45
N LEU A 135 17.43 0.42 3.99
CA LEU A 135 16.90 1.77 3.87
C LEU A 135 16.07 2.04 5.12
N VAL A 136 16.62 2.89 6.00
CA VAL A 136 16.00 3.24 7.27
C VAL A 136 15.54 4.68 7.19
N PHE A 137 14.28 4.89 7.57
CA PHE A 137 13.66 6.19 7.50
C PHE A 137 13.31 6.64 8.91
N ASP A 138 14.11 7.57 9.43
CA ASP A 138 13.91 8.19 10.76
C ASP A 138 13.36 9.64 10.62
N GLY A 139 13.04 10.05 9.39
CA GLY A 139 12.69 11.42 9.01
C GLY A 139 11.36 11.98 9.54
N GLY A 140 10.75 11.37 10.55
CA GLY A 140 9.46 11.83 11.08
C GLY A 140 8.27 11.37 10.22
N ASP A 141 7.48 12.30 9.70
CA ASP A 141 6.17 12.01 9.09
C ASP A 141 6.20 11.78 7.57
N GLN A 142 7.17 11.03 7.07
CA GLN A 142 7.43 10.86 5.63
C GLN A 142 7.42 9.38 5.21
N GLU A 143 7.23 9.14 3.90
CA GLU A 143 7.30 7.82 3.29
C GLU A 143 8.76 7.33 3.14
N GLY A 144 8.97 6.02 3.08
CA GLY A 144 10.29 5.44 2.86
C GLY A 144 10.80 5.66 1.44
N VAL A 145 10.35 4.82 0.50
CA VAL A 145 10.65 5.01 -0.93
C VAL A 145 9.43 5.56 -1.65
N ARG A 146 9.60 6.58 -2.50
CA ARG A 146 8.49 7.22 -3.20
C ARG A 146 8.70 7.30 -4.72
N PHE A 147 7.90 6.54 -5.46
CA PHE A 147 7.74 6.66 -6.91
C PHE A 147 6.73 7.77 -7.19
N ASN A 148 7.22 8.96 -7.52
CA ASN A 148 6.38 10.11 -7.87
C ASN A 148 5.61 9.87 -9.18
N THR A 149 4.60 10.69 -9.45
CA THR A 149 3.73 10.59 -10.64
C THR A 149 4.49 10.58 -11.97
N ASN A 150 5.67 11.21 -12.01
CA ASN A 150 6.53 11.24 -13.19
C ASN A 150 7.56 10.10 -13.27
N VAL A 151 7.51 9.14 -12.33
CA VAL A 151 8.40 7.97 -12.29
C VAL A 151 7.67 6.78 -12.90
N SER A 152 8.22 6.27 -14.01
CA SER A 152 7.76 5.04 -14.66
C SER A 152 8.92 4.10 -14.92
N ASP A 153 8.62 2.82 -15.11
CA ASP A 153 9.58 1.79 -15.52
C ASP A 153 10.77 1.65 -14.55
N ALA A 154 10.63 2.15 -13.33
CA ALA A 154 11.65 2.06 -12.30
C ALA A 154 11.47 0.76 -11.51
N ILE A 155 12.58 0.19 -11.07
CA ILE A 155 12.61 -1.08 -10.32
C ILE A 155 13.25 -0.82 -8.96
N LEU A 156 12.60 -1.27 -7.88
CA LEU A 156 13.18 -1.34 -6.55
C LEU A 156 13.28 -2.81 -6.13
N GLU A 157 14.51 -3.28 -5.93
CA GLU A 157 14.78 -4.69 -5.69
C GLU A 157 15.74 -4.97 -4.54
N GLY A 158 15.41 -5.98 -3.72
CA GLY A 158 16.34 -6.58 -2.76
C GLY A 158 16.57 -5.76 -1.49
N CYS A 159 15.81 -4.69 -1.27
CA CYS A 159 16.04 -3.76 -0.17
C CYS A 159 15.31 -4.19 1.10
N GLU A 160 15.92 -3.98 2.27
CA GLU A 160 15.19 -3.91 3.53
C GLU A 160 14.72 -2.46 3.75
N ILE A 161 13.43 -2.26 4.07
CA ILE A 161 12.78 -0.95 4.15
C ILE A 161 11.97 -0.86 5.45
N THR A 162 12.27 0.12 6.30
CA THR A 162 11.61 0.29 7.59
C THR A 162 11.59 1.73 8.11
N GLY A 163 10.70 2.01 9.07
CA GLY A 163 10.61 3.27 9.81
C GLY A 163 9.75 4.36 9.17
N GLY A 164 9.37 4.20 7.89
CA GLY A 164 8.54 5.17 7.16
C GLY A 164 7.08 5.18 7.62
N TRP A 165 6.33 6.19 7.15
CA TRP A 165 4.86 6.17 7.22
C TRP A 165 4.30 4.99 6.43
N ASP A 166 4.55 5.03 5.13
CA ASP A 166 4.48 3.89 4.23
C ASP A 166 5.92 3.46 3.93
N GLY A 167 6.18 2.15 3.88
CA GLY A 167 7.49 1.66 3.47
C GLY A 167 7.81 2.09 2.03
N VAL A 168 6.86 1.86 1.12
CA VAL A 168 6.94 2.30 -0.28
C VAL A 168 5.63 2.97 -0.69
N LYS A 169 5.71 4.16 -1.30
CA LYS A 169 4.59 4.85 -1.93
C LYS A 169 4.76 4.94 -3.43
N VAL A 170 3.72 4.56 -4.16
CA VAL A 170 3.69 4.53 -5.62
C VAL A 170 2.57 5.42 -6.12
N THR A 171 2.94 6.48 -6.84
CA THR A 171 2.02 7.41 -7.49
C THR A 171 2.27 7.53 -8.99
N GLY A 172 3.33 6.90 -9.50
CA GLY A 172 3.62 6.78 -10.94
C GLY A 172 3.32 5.38 -11.47
N ASP A 173 3.16 5.27 -12.79
CA ASP A 173 2.73 4.05 -13.47
C ASP A 173 3.89 3.11 -13.84
N SER A 174 3.58 1.84 -14.09
CA SER A 174 4.52 0.87 -14.68
C SER A 174 5.81 0.65 -13.89
N ASN A 175 5.77 0.78 -12.57
CA ASN A 175 6.91 0.53 -11.70
C ASN A 175 6.89 -0.89 -11.13
N ILE A 176 8.06 -1.39 -10.72
CA ILE A 176 8.23 -2.72 -10.13
C ILE A 176 8.84 -2.59 -8.74
N VAL A 177 8.17 -3.15 -7.73
CA VAL A 177 8.68 -3.29 -6.37
C VAL A 177 8.78 -4.78 -6.07
N ARG A 178 10.00 -5.32 -6.00
CA ARG A 178 10.19 -6.77 -5.90
C ARG A 178 11.26 -7.25 -4.94
N ASN A 179 11.08 -8.44 -4.39
CA ASN A 179 12.07 -9.12 -3.55
C ASN A 179 12.57 -8.26 -2.37
N ASN A 180 11.75 -7.33 -1.87
CA ASN A 180 12.10 -6.46 -0.75
C ASN A 180 11.61 -7.06 0.57
N TYR A 181 12.25 -6.65 1.66
CA TYR A 181 11.79 -6.90 3.02
C TYR A 181 11.26 -5.59 3.63
N ILE A 182 9.94 -5.44 3.72
CA ILE A 182 9.27 -4.17 4.07
C ILE A 182 8.52 -4.35 5.38
N HIS A 183 9.01 -3.72 6.45
CA HIS A 183 8.50 -4.00 7.79
C HIS A 183 8.58 -2.83 8.74
N GLY A 184 7.82 -2.88 9.83
CA GLY A 184 7.91 -1.90 10.92
C GLY A 184 7.48 -0.48 10.54
N ASN A 185 6.79 -0.31 9.40
CA ASN A 185 6.30 1.00 8.98
C ASN A 185 5.05 1.39 9.77
N ARG A 186 4.80 2.70 9.89
CA ARG A 186 3.76 3.23 10.78
C ARG A 186 2.35 2.90 10.31
N TYR A 187 2.12 2.88 9.00
CA TYR A 187 0.84 2.61 8.36
C TYR A 187 0.92 1.42 7.42
N ASN A 188 1.42 1.62 6.20
CA ASN A 188 1.40 0.58 5.18
C ASN A 188 2.81 0.05 4.89
N GLY A 189 2.87 -1.21 4.45
CA GLY A 189 4.08 -1.69 3.77
C GLY A 189 4.25 -0.97 2.44
N ILE A 190 3.24 -1.10 1.56
CA ILE A 190 3.20 -0.46 0.24
C ILE A 190 1.86 0.26 0.06
N LEU A 191 1.89 1.53 -0.33
CA LEU A 191 0.73 2.31 -0.75
C LEU A 191 0.84 2.62 -2.25
N ILE A 192 -0.15 2.21 -3.04
CA ILE A 192 -0.33 2.62 -4.44
C ILE A 192 -1.49 3.61 -4.48
N THR A 193 -1.27 4.80 -5.00
CA THR A 193 -2.30 5.86 -5.10
C THR A 193 -2.43 6.33 -6.52
N ALA A 194 -3.63 6.17 -7.10
CA ALA A 194 -3.97 6.68 -8.43
C ALA A 194 -2.96 6.30 -9.53
N ALA A 195 -2.40 5.08 -9.45
CA ALA A 195 -1.33 4.62 -10.33
C ALA A 195 -1.61 3.22 -10.90
N SER A 196 -1.21 2.99 -12.13
CA SER A 196 -1.58 1.86 -12.98
C SER A 196 -0.39 1.02 -13.40
N GLN A 197 -0.67 -0.23 -13.77
CA GLN A 197 0.29 -1.17 -14.38
C GLN A 197 1.54 -1.45 -13.50
N ASN A 198 1.45 -1.23 -12.19
CA ASN A 198 2.54 -1.52 -11.27
C ASN A 198 2.58 -3.00 -10.91
N ILE A 199 3.78 -3.52 -10.65
CA ILE A 199 4.01 -4.91 -10.23
C ILE A 199 4.63 -4.92 -8.83
N ILE A 200 3.95 -5.55 -7.89
CA ILE A 200 4.41 -5.80 -6.53
C ILE A 200 4.62 -7.30 -6.38
N GLU A 201 5.89 -7.76 -6.41
CA GLU A 201 6.17 -9.21 -6.47
C GLU A 201 7.25 -9.73 -5.53
N GLY A 202 7.05 -10.91 -4.95
CA GLY A 202 8.10 -11.61 -4.18
C GLY A 202 8.57 -10.87 -2.93
N ASN A 203 7.82 -9.87 -2.44
CA ASN A 203 8.19 -9.12 -1.25
C ASN A 203 7.77 -9.88 0.01
N ARG A 204 8.53 -9.71 1.10
CA ARG A 204 8.10 -10.03 2.46
C ARG A 204 7.65 -8.74 3.12
N ILE A 205 6.36 -8.65 3.43
CA ILE A 205 5.73 -7.45 4.00
C ILE A 205 5.04 -7.84 5.29
N GLU A 206 5.51 -7.34 6.42
CA GLU A 206 5.03 -7.77 7.73
C GLU A 206 5.24 -6.70 8.81
N ARG A 207 4.52 -6.83 9.93
CA ARG A 207 4.71 -5.96 11.11
C ARG A 207 4.59 -4.47 10.79
N ASN A 208 3.87 -4.12 9.72
CA ASN A 208 3.49 -2.75 9.41
C ASN A 208 2.24 -2.36 10.21
N GLY A 209 1.97 -1.06 10.26
CA GLY A 209 0.88 -0.54 11.07
C GLY A 209 1.28 -0.33 12.54
N THR A 210 2.53 0.03 12.81
CA THR A 210 3.00 0.26 14.19
C THR A 210 2.32 1.45 14.88
N ARG A 211 1.62 2.30 14.12
CA ARG A 211 0.89 3.47 14.63
C ARG A 211 -0.57 3.57 14.14
N CYS A 212 -1.21 2.46 13.78
CA CYS A 212 -2.61 2.47 13.30
C CYS A 212 -3.63 3.10 14.23
N PHE A 213 -3.32 3.11 15.52
CA PHE A 213 -4.23 3.53 16.58
C PHE A 213 -3.83 4.89 17.17
N ASP A 214 -2.92 5.60 16.51
CA ASP A 214 -2.54 6.93 16.94
C ASP A 214 -3.72 7.91 16.74
N LYS A 215 -4.26 8.41 17.85
CA LYS A 215 -5.42 9.31 17.88
C LYS A 215 -5.17 10.62 17.12
N ALA A 216 -3.92 11.04 16.97
CA ALA A 216 -3.56 12.25 16.27
C ALA A 216 -3.99 12.25 14.78
N TRP A 217 -4.25 11.08 14.20
CA TRP A 217 -4.51 10.90 12.77
C TRP A 217 -5.86 10.29 12.47
N GLY A 218 -6.83 10.49 13.37
CA GLY A 218 -8.22 10.05 13.21
C GLY A 218 -8.62 8.95 14.17
N GLY A 219 -7.64 8.23 14.76
CA GLY A 219 -7.87 7.21 15.79
C GLY A 219 -8.65 5.99 15.28
N ASP A 220 -8.28 4.81 15.78
CA ASP A 220 -9.11 3.60 15.76
C ASP A 220 -9.62 3.08 14.41
N SER A 221 -9.00 3.45 13.30
CA SER A 221 -9.34 2.90 11.98
C SER A 221 -8.17 2.11 11.39
N PRO A 222 -8.04 0.83 11.75
CA PRO A 222 -7.20 -0.14 11.02
C PRO A 222 -7.60 -0.33 9.54
N ARG A 223 -8.56 0.45 9.01
CA ARG A 223 -8.79 0.65 7.56
C ARG A 223 -7.70 1.48 6.88
N HIS A 224 -6.71 1.97 7.63
CA HIS A 224 -5.61 2.79 7.09
C HIS A 224 -4.24 2.12 7.16
N CYS A 225 -4.16 0.92 7.73
CA CYS A 225 -2.93 0.16 7.85
C CYS A 225 -3.05 -1.17 7.16
N HIS A 226 -2.22 -1.41 6.16
CA HIS A 226 -2.28 -2.62 5.35
C HIS A 226 -0.87 -3.04 4.96
N ASP A 227 -0.67 -4.31 4.65
CA ASP A 227 0.60 -4.69 4.03
C ASP A 227 0.70 -4.03 2.65
N ILE A 228 -0.35 -4.14 1.84
CA ILE A 228 -0.49 -3.44 0.56
C ILE A 228 -1.83 -2.69 0.51
N TYR A 229 -1.79 -1.40 0.20
CA TYR A 229 -2.96 -0.55 0.06
C TYR A 229 -3.03 0.07 -1.33
N LEU A 230 -4.08 -0.24 -2.09
CA LEU A 230 -4.43 0.34 -3.38
C LEU A 230 -5.53 1.38 -3.15
N SER A 231 -5.25 2.65 -3.37
CA SER A 231 -6.19 3.75 -3.16
C SER A 231 -6.39 4.56 -4.42
N ASN A 232 -7.66 4.83 -4.75
CA ASN A 232 -8.03 5.82 -5.76
C ASN A 232 -8.90 6.90 -5.08
N PRO A 233 -8.31 7.82 -4.32
CA PRO A 233 -9.05 8.75 -3.49
C PRO A 233 -9.71 9.86 -4.31
N LYS A 234 -10.73 10.48 -3.71
CA LYS A 234 -11.50 11.57 -4.29
C LYS A 234 -10.57 12.73 -4.69
N GLY A 235 -10.72 13.19 -5.93
CA GLY A 235 -9.91 14.29 -6.48
C GLY A 235 -8.72 13.82 -7.34
N TYR A 236 -8.37 12.53 -7.26
CA TYR A 236 -7.47 11.92 -8.24
C TYR A 236 -8.29 11.35 -9.39
N CYS A 237 -9.38 10.61 -9.10
CA CYS A 237 -10.26 9.99 -10.09
C CYS A 237 -9.49 9.59 -11.37
N ASP A 238 -8.35 8.94 -11.18
CA ASP A 238 -7.53 8.44 -12.28
C ASP A 238 -7.92 6.98 -12.45
N ASN A 239 -8.01 6.49 -13.69
CA ASN A 239 -8.38 5.10 -13.97
C ASN A 239 -7.25 4.16 -13.54
N MET A 240 -7.21 3.85 -12.24
CA MET A 240 -6.26 2.95 -11.63
C MET A 240 -6.50 1.54 -12.15
N SER A 241 -5.60 1.02 -12.98
CA SER A 241 -5.85 -0.24 -13.66
C SER A 241 -4.62 -1.11 -13.86
N GLY A 242 -4.83 -2.42 -13.99
CA GLY A 242 -3.79 -3.36 -14.41
C GLY A 242 -2.65 -3.56 -13.41
N ASN A 243 -2.83 -3.17 -12.15
CA ASN A 243 -1.86 -3.44 -11.10
C ASN A 243 -1.81 -4.94 -10.76
N ARG A 244 -0.65 -5.43 -10.35
CA ARG A 244 -0.42 -6.85 -10.07
C ARG A 244 0.28 -7.04 -8.72
N VAL A 245 -0.31 -7.84 -7.84
CA VAL A 245 0.22 -8.21 -6.53
C VAL A 245 0.49 -9.72 -6.55
N LEU A 246 1.75 -10.11 -6.68
CA LEU A 246 2.15 -11.46 -7.07
C LEU A 246 3.12 -12.10 -6.05
N ASN A 247 2.84 -13.31 -5.60
CA ASN A 247 3.83 -14.13 -4.86
C ASN A 247 4.46 -13.44 -3.63
N ASN A 248 3.73 -12.54 -2.96
CA ASN A 248 4.23 -11.87 -1.76
C ASN A 248 3.92 -12.69 -0.51
N TYR A 249 4.74 -12.54 0.53
CA TYR A 249 4.41 -12.92 1.90
C TYR A 249 3.87 -11.70 2.62
N LEU A 250 2.64 -11.80 3.16
CA LEU A 250 1.90 -10.69 3.76
C LEU A 250 1.46 -11.07 5.19
N GLY A 251 1.89 -10.28 6.17
CA GLY A 251 1.59 -10.44 7.60
C GLY A 251 2.74 -11.06 8.40
N PRO A 252 2.66 -11.21 9.74
CA PRO A 252 1.53 -10.81 10.58
C PRO A 252 1.35 -9.29 10.56
N SER A 253 0.10 -8.83 10.44
CA SER A 253 -0.22 -7.40 10.41
C SER A 253 -1.56 -7.12 11.07
N THR A 254 -1.70 -5.93 11.66
CA THR A 254 -2.93 -5.50 12.35
C THR A 254 -4.07 -5.16 11.38
N GLY A 255 -3.78 -5.13 10.08
CA GLY A 255 -4.65 -4.67 9.03
C GLY A 255 -5.10 -5.75 8.05
N ALA A 256 -5.31 -5.29 6.81
CA ALA A 256 -5.51 -6.21 5.68
C ALA A 256 -4.18 -6.53 4.99
N GLY A 257 -4.03 -7.74 4.47
CA GLY A 257 -2.89 -8.08 3.62
C GLY A 257 -2.92 -7.28 2.31
N VAL A 258 -4.07 -7.24 1.63
CA VAL A 258 -4.29 -6.34 0.48
C VAL A 258 -5.60 -5.59 0.68
N ASN A 259 -5.55 -4.26 0.66
CA ASN A 259 -6.71 -3.39 0.73
C ASN A 259 -6.87 -2.63 -0.58
N PHE A 260 -8.11 -2.55 -1.08
CA PHE A 260 -8.53 -1.65 -2.14
C PHE A 260 -9.49 -0.61 -1.57
N ASN A 261 -9.23 0.67 -1.78
CA ASN A 261 -10.17 1.74 -1.47
C ASN A 261 -10.38 2.60 -2.70
N GLY A 262 -11.35 2.21 -3.52
CA GLY A 262 -11.79 2.98 -4.67
C GLY A 262 -12.90 3.93 -4.26
N GLU A 263 -12.70 5.23 -4.36
CA GLU A 263 -13.82 6.16 -4.20
C GLU A 263 -14.82 5.97 -5.35
N PRO A 264 -16.14 6.16 -5.12
CA PRO A 264 -17.16 6.11 -6.15
C PRO A 264 -17.11 7.38 -7.03
N CYS A 265 -15.97 7.66 -7.65
CA CYS A 265 -15.89 8.58 -8.77
C CYS A 265 -16.62 7.92 -9.96
N PRO A 266 -17.71 8.49 -10.51
CA PRO A 266 -18.42 7.88 -11.64
C PRO A 266 -17.47 7.70 -12.83
N GLY A 267 -17.21 6.44 -13.18
CA GLY A 267 -16.32 6.10 -14.30
C GLY A 267 -14.87 5.83 -13.92
N TYR A 268 -14.49 6.01 -12.66
CA TYR A 268 -13.11 5.83 -12.20
C TYR A 268 -13.06 4.80 -11.08
N TYR A 269 -12.59 3.61 -11.45
CA TYR A 269 -12.57 2.43 -10.61
C TYR A 269 -11.12 1.96 -10.44
N ILE A 270 -10.86 1.14 -9.42
CA ILE A 270 -9.69 0.28 -9.39
C ILE A 270 -10.02 -0.97 -10.21
N GLU A 271 -9.50 -1.06 -11.44
CA GLU A 271 -9.91 -2.07 -12.40
C GLU A 271 -8.81 -3.08 -12.74
N GLY A 272 -9.21 -4.32 -13.04
CA GLY A 272 -8.33 -5.32 -13.65
C GLY A 272 -7.09 -5.63 -12.82
N THR A 273 -7.17 -5.47 -11.50
CA THR A 273 -6.05 -5.79 -10.60
C THR A 273 -5.98 -7.30 -10.39
N ILE A 274 -4.78 -7.86 -10.44
CA ILE A 274 -4.53 -9.28 -10.18
C ILE A 274 -3.86 -9.44 -8.83
N VAL A 275 -4.46 -10.25 -7.95
CA VAL A 275 -3.87 -10.70 -6.67
C VAL A 275 -3.66 -12.20 -6.76
N GLU A 276 -2.43 -12.63 -7.02
CA GLU A 276 -2.11 -14.02 -7.34
C GLU A 276 -0.91 -14.58 -6.57
N GLY A 277 -1.02 -15.83 -6.11
CA GLY A 277 0.12 -16.56 -5.56
C GLY A 277 0.62 -16.06 -4.20
N ASN A 278 -0.09 -15.11 -3.58
CA ASN A 278 0.35 -14.51 -2.32
C ASN A 278 0.08 -15.45 -1.13
N LYS A 279 0.91 -15.32 -0.10
CA LYS A 279 0.78 -16.01 1.18
C LYS A 279 0.40 -15.01 2.26
N PHE A 280 -0.84 -15.07 2.72
CA PHE A 280 -1.38 -14.26 3.80
C PHE A 280 -1.23 -15.03 5.11
N VAL A 281 -0.49 -14.50 6.07
CA VAL A 281 -0.23 -15.13 7.36
C VAL A 281 -0.65 -14.20 8.48
N ASP A 282 -1.61 -14.64 9.29
CA ASP A 282 -2.02 -13.94 10.52
C ASP A 282 -2.28 -12.44 10.29
N VAL A 283 -2.96 -12.13 9.19
CA VAL A 283 -3.52 -10.80 8.92
C VAL A 283 -4.94 -10.74 9.47
N ASN A 284 -5.42 -9.55 9.86
CA ASN A 284 -6.79 -9.41 10.36
C ASN A 284 -7.84 -9.63 9.27
N ILE A 285 -7.57 -9.12 8.07
CA ILE A 285 -8.35 -9.38 6.85
C ILE A 285 -7.37 -9.83 5.76
N GLY A 286 -7.68 -10.88 5.00
CA GLY A 286 -6.81 -11.28 3.88
C GLY A 286 -6.79 -10.21 2.78
N ILE A 287 -7.89 -10.12 2.04
CA ILE A 287 -8.10 -9.14 0.97
C ILE A 287 -9.40 -8.39 1.24
N ALA A 288 -9.36 -7.06 1.23
CA ALA A 288 -10.52 -6.20 1.42
C ALA A 288 -10.75 -5.32 0.19
N LEU A 289 -11.88 -5.50 -0.49
CA LEU A 289 -12.28 -4.71 -1.65
C LEU A 289 -13.30 -3.67 -1.22
N TRP A 290 -12.85 -2.48 -0.84
CA TRP A 290 -13.72 -1.37 -0.44
C TRP A 290 -14.03 -0.48 -1.64
N HIS A 291 -15.29 -0.49 -2.07
CA HIS A 291 -15.87 0.44 -3.05
C HIS A 291 -15.10 0.54 -4.39
N GLY A 292 -15.80 0.87 -5.47
CA GLY A 292 -15.12 1.26 -6.71
C GLY A 292 -14.14 0.24 -7.32
N THR A 293 -14.20 -1.06 -7.02
CA THR A 293 -13.31 -2.10 -7.59
C THR A 293 -14.01 -2.91 -8.67
N ARG A 294 -13.34 -3.18 -9.80
CA ARG A 294 -13.94 -3.98 -10.89
C ARG A 294 -12.94 -4.93 -11.53
N TYR A 295 -13.46 -6.07 -12.00
CA TYR A 295 -12.69 -7.06 -12.75
C TYR A 295 -11.40 -7.51 -12.02
N THR A 296 -11.40 -7.43 -10.69
CA THR A 296 -10.30 -7.92 -9.87
C THR A 296 -10.26 -9.44 -9.95
N VAL A 297 -9.07 -9.99 -10.14
CA VAL A 297 -8.84 -11.45 -10.16
C VAL A 297 -8.05 -11.82 -8.90
N ILE A 298 -8.60 -12.73 -8.11
CA ILE A 298 -7.99 -13.22 -6.87
C ILE A 298 -7.81 -14.72 -6.99
N LYS A 299 -6.59 -15.17 -7.27
CA LYS A 299 -6.36 -16.59 -7.55
C LYS A 299 -5.10 -17.18 -6.94
N ASN A 300 -5.13 -18.47 -6.65
CA ASN A 300 -3.97 -19.24 -6.19
C ASN A 300 -3.28 -18.65 -4.95
N ASN A 301 -4.01 -17.92 -4.11
CA ASN A 301 -3.47 -17.39 -2.87
C ASN A 301 -3.62 -18.42 -1.73
N SER A 302 -2.74 -18.34 -0.74
CA SER A 302 -2.82 -19.14 0.49
C SER A 302 -3.11 -18.25 1.67
N PHE A 303 -4.14 -18.57 2.44
CA PHE A 303 -4.55 -17.86 3.64
C PHE A 303 -4.33 -18.75 4.85
N SER A 304 -3.42 -18.35 5.73
CA SER A 304 -3.15 -19.02 7.00
C SER A 304 -3.33 -18.02 8.14
N ILE A 305 -4.59 -17.81 8.54
CA ILE A 305 -4.97 -16.84 9.59
C ILE A 305 -5.38 -17.66 10.82
N GLN A 306 -4.47 -17.87 11.77
CA GLN A 306 -4.67 -18.68 12.97
C GLN A 306 -4.59 -17.83 14.24
N SER A 307 -3.65 -16.88 14.25
CA SER A 307 -3.31 -16.03 15.39
C SER A 307 -3.06 -14.58 14.93
N PRO A 308 -4.04 -13.93 14.27
CA PRO A 308 -3.88 -12.54 13.83
C PRO A 308 -3.59 -11.62 15.03
N PRO A 309 -2.69 -10.62 14.89
CA PRO A 309 -2.43 -9.64 15.92
C PRO A 309 -3.72 -8.97 16.37
N ALA A 310 -3.85 -8.76 17.68
CA ALA A 310 -4.97 -8.01 18.23
C ALA A 310 -5.09 -6.67 17.51
N SER A 311 -6.25 -6.40 16.94
CA SER A 311 -6.62 -5.08 16.45
C SER A 311 -7.86 -4.61 17.17
N ASN A 312 -8.03 -3.29 17.26
CA ASN A 312 -9.28 -2.69 17.68
C ASN A 312 -10.29 -2.59 16.52
N MET A 313 -10.07 -3.30 15.38
CA MET A 313 -11.15 -3.51 14.42
C MET A 313 -12.29 -4.10 15.22
N VAL A 314 -13.36 -3.33 15.39
CA VAL A 314 -14.57 -3.76 16.08
C VAL A 314 -14.95 -5.11 15.48
N ASP A 315 -14.71 -6.17 16.26
CA ASP A 315 -14.78 -7.64 16.15
C ASP A 315 -15.44 -8.36 14.94
N THR A 316 -15.69 -7.70 13.83
CA THR A 316 -16.78 -8.05 12.91
C THR A 316 -16.30 -8.66 11.59
N LEU A 317 -15.09 -8.35 11.13
CA LEU A 317 -14.59 -8.87 9.85
C LEU A 317 -13.48 -9.89 10.03
N LYS A 318 -13.88 -11.02 10.60
CA LYS A 318 -13.11 -12.25 10.60
C LYS A 318 -13.28 -12.91 9.24
N VAL A 319 -12.57 -12.43 8.23
CA VAL A 319 -12.75 -12.88 6.84
C VAL A 319 -11.43 -12.90 6.05
N ALA A 320 -11.25 -13.92 5.21
CA ALA A 320 -10.11 -13.99 4.31
C ALA A 320 -10.29 -13.08 3.09
N ILE A 321 -11.47 -13.02 2.47
CA ILE A 321 -11.76 -12.13 1.34
C ILE A 321 -13.09 -11.39 1.61
N SER A 322 -13.08 -10.06 1.59
CA SER A 322 -14.28 -9.25 1.77
C SER A 322 -14.52 -8.32 0.59
N VAL A 323 -15.77 -8.23 0.14
CA VAL A 323 -16.22 -7.27 -0.88
C VAL A 323 -17.24 -6.33 -0.27
N TRP A 324 -17.02 -5.03 -0.41
CA TRP A 324 -17.83 -3.99 0.20
C TRP A 324 -18.34 -2.96 -0.79
N GLY A 325 -19.64 -2.68 -0.70
CA GLY A 325 -20.31 -1.56 -1.36
C GLY A 325 -20.73 -1.83 -2.80
N GLY A 326 -21.86 -1.24 -3.20
CA GLY A 326 -22.56 -1.58 -4.45
C GLY A 326 -21.82 -1.27 -5.76
N ALA A 327 -20.77 -0.43 -5.73
CA ALA A 327 -19.97 -0.12 -6.91
C ALA A 327 -18.89 -1.17 -7.20
N ALA A 328 -18.57 -2.04 -6.23
CA ALA A 328 -17.65 -3.14 -6.43
C ALA A 328 -18.33 -4.26 -7.22
N LYS A 329 -17.76 -4.64 -8.36
CA LYS A 329 -18.13 -5.90 -9.03
C LYS A 329 -17.48 -7.07 -8.29
N GLU A 330 -18.16 -8.21 -8.25
CA GLU A 330 -17.60 -9.42 -7.65
C GLU A 330 -16.25 -9.77 -8.30
N PRO A 331 -15.22 -10.07 -7.51
CA PRO A 331 -13.95 -10.52 -8.03
C PRO A 331 -14.07 -11.92 -8.63
N ILE A 332 -13.25 -12.22 -9.63
CA ILE A 332 -13.08 -13.59 -10.12
C ILE A 332 -12.16 -14.31 -9.14
N MET A 333 -12.68 -15.33 -8.45
CA MET A 333 -11.93 -16.09 -7.43
C MET A 333 -11.71 -17.54 -7.85
N SER A 334 -10.47 -18.04 -7.76
CA SER A 334 -10.16 -19.45 -8.05
C SER A 334 -8.87 -19.95 -7.40
N GLY A 335 -8.79 -21.24 -7.06
CA GLY A 335 -7.55 -21.88 -6.57
C GLY A 335 -7.00 -21.35 -5.23
N ASN A 336 -7.76 -20.52 -4.50
CA ASN A 336 -7.36 -20.03 -3.18
C ASN A 336 -7.50 -21.13 -2.13
N THR A 337 -6.58 -21.17 -1.15
CA THR A 337 -6.58 -22.16 -0.07
C THR A 337 -6.69 -21.47 1.29
N PHE A 338 -7.47 -22.06 2.20
CA PHE A 338 -7.82 -21.42 3.47
C PHE A 338 -7.54 -22.32 4.66
N ARG A 339 -6.75 -21.80 5.61
CA ARG A 339 -6.55 -22.33 6.95
C ARG A 339 -6.87 -21.21 7.92
N LEU A 340 -8.09 -21.19 8.41
CA LEU A 340 -8.66 -20.06 9.15
C LEU A 340 -8.94 -20.41 10.62
N LYS A 341 -8.79 -19.42 11.49
CA LYS A 341 -9.14 -19.50 12.92
C LYS A 341 -10.65 -19.70 13.04
N SER A 342 -11.09 -20.36 14.09
CA SER A 342 -12.52 -20.43 14.41
C SER A 342 -13.17 -19.04 14.40
N GLY A 343 -14.31 -18.92 13.73
CA GLY A 343 -15.04 -17.66 13.54
C GLY A 343 -14.63 -16.86 12.30
N TYR A 344 -13.55 -17.23 11.61
CA TYR A 344 -13.23 -16.64 10.30
C TYR A 344 -14.03 -17.30 9.18
N ARG A 345 -14.46 -16.48 8.22
CA ARG A 345 -15.10 -16.89 6.96
C ARG A 345 -14.10 -16.80 5.81
N GLU A 346 -14.27 -17.65 4.80
CA GLU A 346 -13.47 -17.55 3.56
C GLU A 346 -13.83 -16.28 2.78
N PHE A 347 -15.14 -16.00 2.67
CA PHE A 347 -15.68 -14.91 1.88
C PHE A 347 -16.83 -14.19 2.61
N SER A 348 -16.92 -12.87 2.43
CA SER A 348 -18.04 -12.03 2.86
C SER A 348 -18.36 -10.98 1.80
N ARG A 349 -19.65 -10.68 1.64
CA ARG A 349 -20.16 -9.58 0.82
C ARG A 349 -21.16 -8.79 1.65
N ASP A 350 -20.91 -7.48 1.75
CA ASP A 350 -21.74 -6.53 2.49
C ASP A 350 -22.39 -5.49 1.57
#